data_AF-A0A1R3G3W0-F1
#
_entry.id   AF-A0A1R3G3W0-F1
#
_cell.length_a   1.000
_cell.length_b   1.000
_cell.length_c   1.000
_cell.angle_alpha   90.00
_cell.angle_beta   90.00
_cell.angle_gamma   90.00
#
_symmetry.space_group_name_H-M   'P 1'
#
loop_
_entity.id
_entity.type
_entity.pdbx_description
1 polymer ?
#
loop_
_entity_poly.entity_id
_entity_poly.type
_entity_poly.pdbx_seq_one_letter_code
_entity_poly.pdbx_strand_id
1 'polypeptide(L)'
;MEHLTLEAQQIVRICQAEMRLHYPNRHPRHSYAIRRRSVLRETIKLLIAMYWQKFDLRSKESLLAWLEFSNFEIPSAEEIPHKLRHNHIQHELYTRGLSNYLNPVLNVKQEIEQHERIEMSAGVPTINFIGDIERLILITTESNYGFRISLNFSIDHLTGRALHRLELVMDFLGNNFGGASCSTCGKSPTLSPSHPDIPTPTKILVYNATGVGNENFSEYLASHYFKEDPHLTVVTETRLSGTESRRARDNLIFEQSHSLDAAGYSGGLWLLWNNSDAEVEIIRKTAFDLHAEFRPVEREDSDA
;
A
#
# COMPACT_ATOMS: atom_id res chain seq x y z
N MET A 1 12.23 -25.82 4.27
CA MET A 1 11.13 -25.55 5.23
C MET A 1 10.12 -26.70 5.33
N GLU A 2 10.19 -27.73 4.47
CA GLU A 2 9.18 -28.81 4.37
C GLU A 2 8.94 -29.61 5.66
N HIS A 3 9.90 -29.63 6.59
CA HIS A 3 9.75 -30.30 7.89
C HIS A 3 8.98 -29.48 8.93
N LEU A 4 8.54 -28.25 8.59
CA LEU A 4 7.76 -27.39 9.47
C LEU A 4 6.27 -27.46 9.11
N THR A 5 5.40 -27.34 10.12
CA THR A 5 3.96 -27.09 9.94
C THR A 5 3.71 -25.83 9.11
N LEU A 6 2.56 -25.75 8.42
CA LEU A 6 2.23 -24.64 7.52
C LEU A 6 2.27 -23.28 8.25
N GLU A 7 1.72 -23.23 9.47
CA GLU A 7 1.70 -22.03 10.28
C GLU A 7 3.11 -21.64 10.74
N ALA A 8 3.98 -22.60 11.06
CA ALA A 8 5.39 -22.31 11.37
C ALA A 8 6.14 -21.79 10.13
N GLN A 9 5.86 -22.32 8.94
CA GLN A 9 6.40 -21.78 7.68
C GLN A 9 5.95 -20.34 7.44
N GLN A 10 4.71 -19.97 7.79
CA GLN A 10 4.21 -18.60 7.70
C GLN A 10 5.01 -17.66 8.61
N ILE A 11 5.23 -18.04 9.88
CA ILE A 11 6.07 -17.24 10.80
C ILE A 11 7.49 -17.09 10.26
N VAL A 12 8.07 -18.16 9.72
CA VAL A 12 9.40 -18.11 9.10
C VAL A 12 9.43 -17.11 7.95
N ARG A 13 8.46 -17.15 7.03
CA ARG A 13 8.37 -16.21 5.90
C ARG A 13 8.25 -14.77 6.36
N ILE A 14 7.43 -14.50 7.39
CA ILE A 14 7.32 -13.17 8.01
C ILE A 14 8.68 -12.71 8.55
N CYS A 15 9.38 -13.57 9.28
CA CYS A 15 10.69 -13.23 9.85
C CYS A 15 11.75 -13.02 8.76
N GLN A 16 11.69 -13.78 7.66
CA GLN A 16 12.58 -13.58 6.52
C GLN A 16 12.35 -12.22 5.86
N ALA A 17 11.09 -11.84 5.63
CA ALA A 17 10.74 -10.56 5.02
C ALA A 17 11.00 -9.36 5.95
N GLU A 18 10.47 -9.39 7.18
CA GLU A 18 10.45 -8.22 8.07
C GLU A 18 11.74 -8.03 8.88
N MET A 19 12.49 -9.11 9.09
CA MET A 19 13.71 -9.10 9.92
C MET A 19 14.97 -9.44 9.12
N ARG A 20 14.84 -9.66 7.80
CA ARG A 20 15.93 -10.05 6.88
C ARG A 20 16.70 -11.29 7.33
N LEU A 21 15.99 -12.21 7.98
CA LEU A 21 16.54 -13.49 8.43
C LEU A 21 16.52 -14.51 7.28
N HIS A 22 17.26 -15.60 7.43
CA HIS A 22 17.28 -16.69 6.46
C HIS A 22 17.08 -18.01 7.20
N TYR A 23 16.04 -18.76 6.89
CA TYR A 23 15.84 -20.08 7.49
C TYR A 23 16.45 -21.16 6.60
N PRO A 24 17.18 -22.16 7.14
CA PRO A 24 17.54 -22.35 8.55
C PRO A 24 18.85 -21.66 8.99
N ASN A 25 19.50 -20.93 8.08
CA ASN A 25 20.88 -20.45 8.24
C ASN A 25 20.98 -19.19 9.12
N ARG A 26 21.80 -19.25 10.18
CA ARG A 26 22.12 -18.07 11.00
C ARG A 26 23.31 -17.34 10.43
N HIS A 27 23.08 -16.20 9.80
CA HIS A 27 24.15 -15.33 9.29
C HIS A 27 24.84 -14.56 10.44
N PRO A 28 26.01 -13.92 10.23
CA PRO A 28 26.76 -13.26 11.31
C PRO A 28 26.02 -12.16 12.09
N ARG A 29 24.97 -11.57 11.49
CA ARG A 29 24.14 -10.51 12.10
C ARG A 29 22.79 -11.02 12.61
N HIS A 30 22.58 -12.33 12.66
CA HIS A 30 21.28 -12.95 12.98
C HIS A 30 20.72 -12.49 14.33
N SER A 31 21.50 -12.65 15.41
CA SER A 31 21.09 -12.23 16.76
C SER A 31 20.87 -10.72 16.86
N TYR A 32 21.66 -9.92 16.13
CA TYR A 32 21.48 -8.46 16.08
C TYR A 32 20.17 -8.09 15.36
N ALA A 33 19.86 -8.73 14.23
CA ALA A 33 18.62 -8.51 13.49
C ALA A 33 17.39 -8.82 14.36
N ILE A 34 17.45 -9.88 15.17
CA ILE A 34 16.40 -10.23 16.14
C ILE A 34 16.26 -9.18 17.24
N ARG A 35 17.36 -8.70 17.81
CA ARG A 35 17.34 -7.79 18.98
C ARG A 35 17.05 -6.35 18.63
N ARG A 36 17.45 -5.89 17.44
CA ARG A 36 17.32 -4.48 17.02
C ARG A 36 15.86 -4.02 16.99
N ARG A 37 14.93 -4.90 16.60
CA ARG A 37 13.49 -4.59 16.48
C ARG A 37 12.73 -5.17 17.66
N SER A 38 12.89 -4.56 18.84
CA SER A 38 12.35 -5.08 20.09
C SER A 38 10.83 -5.29 20.05
N VAL A 39 10.08 -4.34 19.48
CA VAL A 39 8.61 -4.44 19.38
C VAL A 39 8.20 -5.55 18.41
N LEU A 40 8.76 -5.57 17.19
CA LEU A 40 8.48 -6.64 16.22
C LEU A 40 8.84 -8.02 16.78
N ARG A 41 9.95 -8.15 17.52
CA ARG A 41 10.32 -9.39 18.20
C ARG A 41 9.22 -9.87 19.16
N GLU A 42 8.67 -8.96 19.98
CA GLU A 42 7.55 -9.30 20.87
C GLU A 42 6.27 -9.62 20.09
N THR A 43 6.03 -8.95 18.97
CA THR A 43 4.93 -9.28 18.04
C THR A 43 5.08 -10.70 17.46
N ILE A 44 6.29 -11.10 17.04
CA ILE A 44 6.54 -12.46 16.53
C ILE A 44 6.31 -13.51 17.64
N LYS A 45 6.75 -13.26 18.87
CA LYS A 45 6.45 -14.16 20.01
C LYS A 45 4.95 -14.32 20.23
N LEU A 46 4.20 -13.22 20.13
CA LEU A 46 2.74 -13.24 20.26
C LEU A 46 2.08 -14.04 19.13
N LEU A 47 2.54 -13.88 17.88
CA LEU A 47 2.08 -14.68 16.75
C LEU A 47 2.41 -16.17 16.93
N ILE A 48 3.60 -16.50 17.43
CA ILE A 48 3.97 -17.88 17.78
C ILE A 48 3.02 -18.44 18.85
N ALA A 49 2.71 -17.66 19.89
CA ALA A 49 1.79 -18.08 20.96
C ALA A 49 0.37 -18.33 20.45
N MET A 50 -0.15 -17.45 19.60
CA MET A 50 -1.49 -17.57 19.01
C MET A 50 -1.65 -18.86 18.19
N TYR A 51 -0.59 -19.29 17.52
CA TYR A 51 -0.59 -20.47 16.65
C TYR A 51 0.06 -21.70 17.31
N TRP A 52 0.38 -21.62 18.61
CA TRP A 52 1.18 -22.62 19.32
C TRP A 52 0.58 -24.03 19.29
N GLN A 53 -0.75 -24.14 19.34
CA GLN A 53 -1.45 -25.44 19.30
C GLN A 53 -1.43 -26.10 17.91
N LYS A 54 -1.14 -25.32 16.86
CA LYS A 54 -1.04 -25.81 15.48
C LYS A 54 0.36 -26.29 15.10
N PHE A 55 1.37 -25.97 15.92
CA PHE A 55 2.74 -26.43 15.69
C PHE A 55 2.96 -27.82 16.29
N ASP A 56 3.60 -28.72 15.53
CA ASP A 56 4.16 -29.95 16.08
C ASP A 56 5.41 -29.68 16.92
N LEU A 57 5.87 -30.67 17.69
CA LEU A 57 7.03 -30.53 18.57
C LEU A 57 8.28 -30.08 17.80
N ARG A 58 8.51 -30.67 16.63
CA ARG A 58 9.67 -30.37 15.77
C ARG A 58 9.67 -28.92 15.28
N SER A 59 8.51 -28.41 14.88
CA SER A 59 8.36 -27.01 14.45
C SER A 59 8.62 -26.06 15.60
N LYS A 60 8.10 -26.35 16.80
CA LYS A 60 8.33 -25.54 18.01
C LYS A 60 9.81 -25.42 18.31
N GLU A 61 10.51 -26.56 18.42
CA GLU A 61 11.93 -26.59 18.72
C GLU A 61 12.77 -25.89 17.65
N SER A 62 12.50 -26.16 16.37
CA SER A 62 13.25 -25.56 15.25
C SER A 62 13.05 -24.05 15.19
N LEU A 63 11.81 -23.57 15.34
CA LEU A 63 11.46 -22.15 15.26
C LEU A 63 12.04 -21.37 16.43
N LEU A 64 11.87 -21.86 17.67
CA LEU A 64 12.40 -21.19 18.86
C LEU A 64 13.92 -21.18 18.89
N ALA A 65 14.56 -22.29 18.52
CA ALA A 65 16.00 -22.34 18.40
C ALA A 65 16.48 -21.30 17.38
N TRP A 66 15.88 -21.26 16.18
CA TRP A 66 16.27 -20.32 15.12
C TRP A 66 16.05 -18.86 15.53
N LEU A 67 14.96 -18.52 16.22
CA LEU A 67 14.68 -17.15 16.68
C LEU A 67 15.37 -16.77 17.99
N GLU A 68 16.16 -17.66 18.58
CA GLU A 68 16.81 -17.45 19.88
C GLU A 68 15.81 -17.10 20.99
N PHE A 69 14.64 -17.75 20.97
CA PHE A 69 13.60 -17.60 21.98
C PHE A 69 13.62 -18.79 22.93
N SER A 70 13.39 -18.52 24.22
CA SER A 70 13.08 -19.57 25.18
C SER A 70 11.57 -19.84 25.23
N ASN A 71 11.18 -21.06 25.61
CA ASN A 71 9.76 -21.41 25.82
C ASN A 71 9.06 -20.46 26.82
N PHE A 72 9.78 -19.96 27.83
CA PHE A 72 9.24 -19.07 28.86
C PHE A 72 8.97 -17.65 28.36
N GLU A 73 9.54 -17.27 27.22
CA GLU A 73 9.28 -15.97 26.61
C GLU A 73 8.01 -15.97 25.75
N ILE A 74 7.45 -17.14 25.44
CA ILE A 74 6.24 -17.25 24.62
C ILE A 74 5.02 -16.99 25.51
N PRO A 75 4.20 -15.97 25.19
CA PRO A 75 3.01 -15.65 25.99
C PRO A 75 2.08 -16.84 26.17
N SER A 76 1.53 -16.98 27.37
CA SER A 76 0.46 -17.93 27.67
C SER A 76 -0.87 -17.51 27.03
N ALA A 77 -1.82 -18.44 26.92
CA ALA A 77 -3.14 -18.17 26.35
C ALA A 77 -3.89 -17.03 27.06
N GLU A 78 -3.65 -16.85 28.37
CA GLU A 78 -4.25 -15.79 29.17
C GLU A 78 -3.63 -14.42 28.89
N GLU A 79 -2.33 -14.36 28.56
CA GLU A 79 -1.62 -13.11 28.28
C GLU A 79 -1.87 -12.58 26.86
N ILE A 80 -2.22 -13.45 25.91
CA ILE A 80 -2.41 -13.09 24.49
C ILE A 80 -3.39 -11.91 24.32
N PRO A 81 -4.63 -11.94 24.88
CA PRO A 81 -5.58 -10.85 24.69
C PRO A 81 -5.09 -9.51 25.25
N HIS A 82 -4.32 -9.54 26.34
CA HIS A 82 -3.76 -8.34 26.96
C HIS A 82 -2.66 -7.73 26.08
N LYS A 83 -1.74 -8.56 25.58
CA LYS A 83 -0.66 -8.12 24.70
C LYS A 83 -1.17 -7.60 23.35
N LEU A 84 -2.22 -8.22 22.79
CA LEU A 84 -2.86 -7.76 21.54
C LEU A 84 -3.51 -6.38 21.65
N ARG A 85 -3.81 -5.90 22.87
CA ARG A 85 -4.39 -4.56 23.09
C ARG A 85 -3.34 -3.45 23.19
N HIS A 86 -2.05 -3.80 23.25
CA HIS A 86 -1.00 -2.79 23.30
C HIS A 86 -0.84 -2.10 21.96
N ASN A 87 -0.88 -0.77 21.97
CA ASN A 87 -0.80 0.06 20.75
C ASN A 87 0.43 -0.28 19.88
N HIS A 88 1.59 -0.52 20.48
CA HIS A 88 2.81 -0.84 19.74
C HIS A 88 2.76 -2.22 19.06
N ILE A 89 2.07 -3.20 19.65
CA ILE A 89 1.87 -4.52 19.04
C ILE A 89 0.89 -4.41 17.87
N GLN A 90 -0.24 -3.73 18.08
CA GLN A 90 -1.22 -3.49 17.02
C GLN A 90 -0.59 -2.72 15.86
N HIS A 91 0.23 -1.73 16.18
CA HIS A 91 0.98 -0.96 15.21
C HIS A 91 1.85 -1.87 14.32
N GLU A 92 2.72 -2.71 14.91
CA GLU A 92 3.54 -3.64 14.12
C GLU A 92 2.71 -4.67 13.35
N LEU A 93 1.60 -5.16 13.91
CA LEU A 93 0.74 -6.14 13.26
C LEU A 93 0.05 -5.58 12.01
N TYR A 94 -0.62 -4.44 12.16
CA TYR A 94 -1.53 -3.96 11.12
C TYR A 94 -0.83 -3.10 10.09
N THR A 95 0.11 -2.23 10.48
CA THR A 95 0.79 -1.34 9.53
C THR A 95 1.69 -2.11 8.58
N ARG A 96 2.26 -3.25 9.01
CA ARG A 96 3.04 -4.16 8.16
C ARG A 96 2.17 -5.12 7.34
N GLY A 97 0.86 -5.17 7.60
CA GLY A 97 -0.03 -6.14 6.97
C GLY A 97 0.21 -7.58 7.41
N LEU A 98 0.76 -7.81 8.62
CA LEU A 98 0.89 -9.15 9.19
C LEU A 98 -0.46 -9.74 9.61
N SER A 99 -1.47 -8.88 9.73
CA SER A 99 -2.83 -9.30 10.05
C SER A 99 -3.90 -8.34 9.55
N ASN A 100 -5.14 -8.85 9.52
CA ASN A 100 -6.35 -8.09 9.19
C ASN A 100 -7.11 -7.72 10.47
N TYR A 101 -8.00 -6.72 10.37
CA TYR A 101 -8.66 -6.13 11.54
C TYR A 101 -9.56 -7.12 12.31
N LEU A 102 -10.14 -8.10 11.61
CA LEU A 102 -10.93 -9.18 12.20
C LEU A 102 -10.05 -10.34 12.65
N ASN A 103 -10.03 -10.63 13.95
CA ASN A 103 -9.41 -11.81 14.60
C ASN A 103 -8.06 -12.18 14.01
N PRO A 104 -6.93 -11.72 14.58
CA PRO A 104 -5.69 -11.59 13.84
C PRO A 104 -5.29 -12.88 13.10
N VAL A 105 -5.64 -12.92 11.81
CA VAL A 105 -5.24 -13.99 10.89
C VAL A 105 -3.86 -13.61 10.39
N LEU A 106 -2.90 -14.51 10.54
CA LEU A 106 -1.59 -14.37 9.92
C LEU A 106 -1.75 -14.17 8.43
N ASN A 107 -1.26 -13.03 7.95
CA ASN A 107 -1.16 -12.74 6.55
C ASN A 107 0.31 -12.68 6.16
N VAL A 108 0.67 -13.44 5.13
CA VAL A 108 1.99 -13.39 4.53
C VAL A 108 1.82 -12.70 3.20
N LYS A 109 2.30 -11.46 3.11
CA LYS A 109 2.39 -10.77 1.83
C LYS A 109 3.26 -11.57 0.88
N GLN A 110 2.72 -11.82 -0.30
CA GLN A 110 3.44 -12.47 -1.38
C GLN A 110 3.64 -11.44 -2.46
N GLU A 111 4.84 -11.40 -3.02
CA GLU A 111 5.12 -10.53 -4.15
C GLU A 111 4.20 -10.93 -5.32
N ILE A 112 3.31 -10.02 -5.72
CA ILE A 112 2.51 -10.22 -6.93
C ILE A 112 3.46 -10.04 -8.12
N GLU A 113 3.76 -11.13 -8.82
CA GLU A 113 4.68 -11.14 -9.96
C GLU A 113 4.08 -10.46 -11.21
N GLN A 114 2.76 -10.60 -11.39
CA GLN A 114 2.03 -10.04 -12.51
C GLN A 114 0.79 -9.29 -12.02
N HIS A 115 0.72 -8.00 -12.35
CA HIS A 115 -0.43 -7.15 -12.05
C HIS A 115 -1.62 -7.51 -12.96
N GLU A 116 -2.83 -7.27 -12.45
CA GLU A 116 -4.04 -7.28 -13.27
C GLU A 116 -4.01 -6.09 -14.23
N ARG A 117 -4.45 -6.28 -15.47
CA ARG A 117 -4.57 -5.19 -16.45
C ARG A 117 -6.02 -4.88 -16.74
N ILE A 118 -6.37 -3.61 -16.65
CA ILE A 118 -7.69 -3.10 -16.99
C ILE A 118 -7.53 -2.07 -18.09
N GLU A 119 -7.98 -2.42 -19.29
CA GLU A 119 -8.16 -1.49 -20.39
C GLU A 119 -9.53 -0.85 -20.24
N MET A 120 -9.58 0.46 -20.02
CA MET A 120 -10.83 1.17 -19.88
C MET A 120 -11.42 1.45 -21.25
N SER A 121 -12.69 1.12 -21.42
CA SER A 121 -13.50 1.55 -22.56
C SER A 121 -14.50 2.61 -22.11
N ALA A 122 -14.95 3.46 -23.04
CA ALA A 122 -15.83 4.61 -22.81
C ALA A 122 -16.85 4.44 -21.64
N GLY A 123 -16.76 5.32 -20.63
CA GLY A 123 -17.63 5.32 -19.44
C GLY A 123 -17.03 6.05 -18.24
N VAL A 124 -17.70 5.96 -17.09
CA VAL A 124 -17.18 6.40 -15.77
C VAL A 124 -16.82 5.13 -14.98
N PRO A 125 -15.62 4.56 -15.18
CA PRO A 125 -15.28 3.30 -14.55
C PRO A 125 -15.14 3.48 -13.03
N THR A 126 -15.73 2.56 -12.30
CA THR A 126 -15.66 2.47 -10.84
C THR A 126 -14.96 1.18 -10.46
N ILE A 127 -13.85 1.27 -9.74
CA ILE A 127 -13.10 0.12 -9.25
C ILE A 127 -13.16 0.13 -7.72
N ASN A 128 -13.51 -1.02 -7.14
CA ASN A 128 -13.60 -1.18 -5.70
C ASN A 128 -12.50 -2.12 -5.20
N PHE A 129 -11.88 -1.76 -4.08
CA PHE A 129 -10.86 -2.55 -3.41
C PHE A 129 -11.32 -2.87 -1.99
N ILE A 130 -11.35 -4.15 -1.66
CA ILE A 130 -11.57 -4.61 -0.30
C ILE A 130 -10.24 -4.51 0.44
N GLY A 131 -10.19 -3.75 1.53
CA GLY A 131 -8.95 -3.40 2.23
C GLY A 131 -8.07 -4.60 2.58
N ASP A 132 -8.65 -5.73 3.00
CA ASP A 132 -7.88 -6.91 3.40
C ASP A 132 -7.32 -7.77 2.26
N ILE A 133 -7.53 -7.39 1.00
CA ILE A 133 -7.09 -8.17 -0.17
C ILE A 133 -5.98 -7.42 -0.89
N GLU A 134 -4.75 -7.89 -0.78
CA GLU A 134 -3.63 -7.33 -1.53
C GLU A 134 -3.85 -7.48 -3.03
N ARG A 135 -3.79 -6.37 -3.78
CA ARG A 135 -4.01 -6.36 -5.24
C ARG A 135 -3.16 -5.28 -5.89
N LEU A 136 -2.62 -5.60 -7.06
CA LEU A 136 -1.90 -4.66 -7.92
C LEU A 136 -2.56 -4.65 -9.30
N ILE A 137 -2.95 -3.47 -9.76
CA ILE A 137 -3.65 -3.27 -11.03
C ILE A 137 -2.93 -2.19 -11.83
N LEU A 138 -2.68 -2.46 -13.11
CA LEU A 138 -2.35 -1.43 -14.08
C LEU A 138 -3.60 -1.11 -14.88
N ILE A 139 -4.03 0.15 -14.79
CA ILE A 139 -5.15 0.69 -15.56
C ILE A 139 -4.58 1.45 -16.74
N THR A 140 -5.07 1.17 -17.94
CA THR A 140 -4.78 1.96 -19.14
C THR A 140 -6.08 2.61 -19.61
N THR A 141 -6.09 3.92 -19.78
CA THR A 141 -7.25 4.67 -20.30
C THR A 141 -7.26 4.68 -21.82
N GLU A 142 -8.41 4.93 -22.43
CA GLU A 142 -8.45 5.44 -23.81
C GLU A 142 -7.71 6.79 -23.91
N SER A 143 -7.31 7.19 -25.13
CA SER A 143 -6.71 8.51 -25.36
C SER A 143 -7.61 9.63 -24.84
N ASN A 144 -7.06 10.49 -23.97
CA ASN A 144 -7.76 11.62 -23.39
C ASN A 144 -6.78 12.79 -23.13
N TYR A 145 -7.33 13.98 -22.87
CA TYR A 145 -6.56 15.18 -22.51
C TYR A 145 -6.29 15.28 -21.00
N GLY A 146 -6.76 14.30 -20.24
CA GLY A 146 -6.79 14.30 -18.78
C GLY A 146 -8.06 13.66 -18.24
N PHE A 147 -8.13 13.52 -16.92
CA PHE A 147 -9.29 12.99 -16.24
C PHE A 147 -9.46 13.58 -14.86
N ARG A 148 -10.69 13.54 -14.36
CA ARG A 148 -10.96 13.67 -12.93
C ARG A 148 -10.91 12.30 -12.28
N ILE A 149 -10.21 12.23 -11.16
CA ILE A 149 -10.14 11.05 -10.31
C ILE A 149 -10.80 11.35 -8.97
N SER A 150 -11.70 10.47 -8.56
CA SER A 150 -12.31 10.49 -7.24
C SER A 150 -11.89 9.24 -6.49
N LEU A 151 -11.22 9.44 -5.37
CA LEU A 151 -10.71 8.40 -4.49
C LEU A 151 -11.38 8.55 -3.14
N ASN A 152 -12.04 7.50 -2.67
CA ASN A 152 -12.62 7.50 -1.34
C ASN A 152 -12.50 6.14 -0.66
N PHE A 153 -12.66 6.12 0.66
CA PHE A 153 -12.83 4.88 1.38
C PHE A 153 -13.82 5.03 2.53
N SER A 154 -14.53 3.94 2.82
CA SER A 154 -15.40 3.81 4.00
C SER A 154 -14.95 2.64 4.85
N ILE A 155 -15.30 2.66 6.13
CA ILE A 155 -14.96 1.59 7.07
C ILE A 155 -16.27 1.00 7.58
N ASP A 156 -16.41 -0.31 7.42
CA ASP A 156 -17.48 -1.05 8.07
C ASP A 156 -17.21 -1.07 9.59
N HIS A 157 -18.11 -0.46 10.37
CA HIS A 157 -17.95 -0.36 11.82
C HIS A 157 -18.04 -1.71 12.56
N LEU A 158 -18.67 -2.73 11.96
CA LEU A 158 -18.78 -4.07 12.55
C LEU A 158 -17.51 -4.88 12.33
N THR A 159 -16.94 -4.76 11.13
CA THR A 159 -15.79 -5.57 10.73
C THR A 159 -14.45 -4.84 10.80
N GLY A 160 -14.46 -3.51 10.87
CA GLY A 160 -13.27 -2.66 10.76
C GLY A 160 -12.62 -2.70 9.38
N ARG A 161 -13.25 -3.34 8.39
CA ARG A 161 -12.72 -3.48 7.03
C ARG A 161 -12.98 -2.21 6.24
N ALA A 162 -11.98 -1.75 5.50
CA ALA A 162 -12.15 -0.65 4.58
C ALA A 162 -12.65 -1.14 3.20
N LEU A 163 -13.50 -0.34 2.57
CA LEU A 163 -13.82 -0.43 1.16
C LEU A 163 -13.31 0.84 0.48
N HIS A 164 -12.33 0.70 -0.40
CA HIS A 164 -11.81 1.80 -1.22
C HIS A 164 -12.52 1.82 -2.56
N ARG A 165 -12.75 3.01 -3.08
CA ARG A 165 -13.32 3.24 -4.40
C ARG A 165 -12.48 4.23 -5.19
N LEU A 166 -12.24 3.88 -6.44
CA LEU A 166 -11.66 4.74 -7.46
C LEU A 166 -12.67 4.93 -8.58
N GLU A 167 -12.99 6.18 -8.89
CA GLU A 167 -13.85 6.57 -10.01
C GLU A 167 -13.08 7.52 -10.93
N LEU A 168 -13.14 7.29 -12.25
CA LEU A 168 -12.53 8.17 -13.26
C LEU A 168 -13.58 8.79 -14.18
N VAL A 169 -13.39 10.05 -14.53
CA VAL A 169 -14.16 10.75 -15.55
C VAL A 169 -13.17 11.37 -16.53
N MET A 170 -13.12 10.86 -17.77
CA MET A 170 -12.15 11.26 -18.79
C MET A 170 -12.61 12.51 -19.56
N ASP A 171 -11.66 13.35 -19.98
CA ASP A 171 -11.89 14.45 -20.94
C ASP A 171 -11.45 14.03 -22.34
N PHE A 172 -12.43 13.73 -23.20
CA PHE A 172 -12.20 13.37 -24.59
C PHE A 172 -12.25 14.56 -25.55
N LEU A 173 -12.76 15.71 -25.10
CA LEU A 173 -13.05 16.85 -25.97
C LEU A 173 -12.01 17.96 -25.83
N GLY A 174 -11.11 17.89 -24.85
CA GLY A 174 -10.20 18.98 -24.51
C GLY A 174 -10.94 20.21 -23.99
N ASN A 175 -12.22 20.04 -23.68
CA ASN A 175 -13.05 21.06 -23.08
C ASN A 175 -12.78 20.97 -21.59
N ASN A 176 -11.68 21.62 -21.17
CA ASN A 176 -11.29 21.87 -19.78
C ASN A 176 -12.49 21.69 -18.86
N PHE A 177 -12.35 20.87 -17.82
CA PHE A 177 -13.40 20.41 -16.90
C PHE A 177 -14.23 21.51 -16.16
N GLY A 178 -14.25 22.74 -16.64
CA GLY A 178 -15.08 23.84 -16.16
C GLY A 178 -14.29 24.87 -15.41
N GLY A 179 -13.05 25.16 -15.81
CA GLY A 179 -12.38 26.40 -15.38
C GLY A 179 -13.20 27.58 -15.90
N ALA A 180 -13.94 28.26 -15.03
CA ALA A 180 -14.74 29.41 -15.40
C ALA A 180 -13.86 30.43 -16.15
N SER A 181 -14.25 30.79 -17.37
CA SER A 181 -13.59 31.86 -18.11
C SER A 181 -13.72 33.16 -17.31
N CYS A 182 -12.66 33.97 -17.30
CA CYS A 182 -12.71 35.26 -16.61
C CYS A 182 -13.83 36.11 -17.21
N SER A 183 -14.86 36.43 -16.41
CA SER A 183 -16.03 37.21 -16.84
C SER A 183 -15.70 38.63 -17.30
N THR A 184 -14.48 39.11 -17.03
CA THR A 184 -14.01 40.45 -17.40
C THR A 184 -13.21 40.47 -18.70
N CYS A 185 -12.42 39.44 -19.01
CA CYS A 185 -11.57 39.42 -20.22
C CYS A 185 -11.89 38.28 -21.20
N GLY A 186 -12.82 37.39 -20.88
CA GLY A 186 -13.22 36.25 -21.72
C GLY A 186 -12.13 35.19 -21.91
N LYS A 187 -10.96 35.38 -21.31
CA LYS A 187 -9.86 34.42 -21.36
C LYS A 187 -10.10 33.33 -20.33
N SER A 188 -10.18 32.10 -20.79
CA SER A 188 -9.85 30.93 -19.96
C SER A 188 -8.41 31.08 -19.46
N PRO A 189 -8.03 30.51 -18.30
CA PRO A 189 -6.62 30.40 -17.94
C PRO A 189 -5.91 29.81 -19.16
N THR A 190 -4.98 30.57 -19.72
CA THR A 190 -4.17 30.16 -20.87
C THR A 190 -3.56 28.82 -20.54
N LEU A 191 -3.75 27.81 -21.40
CA LEU A 191 -3.03 26.54 -21.31
C LEU A 191 -1.55 26.89 -21.09
N SER A 192 -0.97 26.38 -20.01
CA SER A 192 0.47 26.32 -19.90
C SER A 192 0.98 25.55 -21.12
N PRO A 193 2.10 25.95 -21.74
CA PRO A 193 2.64 25.28 -22.93
C PRO A 193 3.18 23.85 -22.66
N SER A 194 2.95 23.29 -21.47
CA SER A 194 3.38 21.96 -21.02
C SER A 194 2.34 20.86 -21.25
N HIS A 195 1.15 21.19 -21.76
CA HIS A 195 0.07 20.22 -21.93
C HIS A 195 0.04 19.62 -23.34
N PRO A 196 -0.23 18.31 -23.48
CA PRO A 196 -0.34 17.69 -24.78
C PRO A 196 -1.51 18.25 -25.58
N ASP A 197 -1.22 18.73 -26.78
CA ASP A 197 -2.23 19.12 -27.77
C ASP A 197 -2.93 17.89 -28.38
N ILE A 198 -2.41 16.68 -28.12
CA ILE A 198 -2.89 15.40 -28.65
C ILE A 198 -3.37 14.52 -27.48
N PRO A 199 -4.56 13.91 -27.54
CA PRO A 199 -5.04 13.05 -26.47
C PRO A 199 -4.21 11.77 -26.40
N THR A 200 -3.71 11.44 -25.21
CA THR A 200 -2.81 10.30 -24.97
C THR A 200 -3.42 9.28 -24.01
N PRO A 201 -3.22 7.97 -24.23
CA PRO A 201 -3.58 6.95 -23.25
C PRO A 201 -2.78 7.16 -21.96
N THR A 202 -3.44 7.15 -20.81
CA THR A 202 -2.78 7.29 -19.51
C THR A 202 -2.72 5.94 -18.80
N LYS A 203 -1.58 5.67 -18.16
CA LYS A 203 -1.38 4.52 -17.28
C LYS A 203 -1.47 4.93 -15.81
N ILE A 204 -2.26 4.20 -15.04
CA ILE A 204 -2.41 4.39 -13.59
C ILE A 204 -2.07 3.07 -12.90
N LEU A 205 -1.07 3.07 -12.03
CA LEU A 205 -0.72 1.93 -11.19
C LEU A 205 -1.48 2.03 -9.86
N VAL A 206 -2.31 1.05 -9.55
CA VAL A 206 -3.09 1.02 -8.30
C VAL A 206 -2.67 -0.16 -7.46
N TYR A 207 -2.17 0.10 -6.25
CA TYR A 207 -1.73 -0.92 -5.30
C TYR A 207 -2.54 -0.86 -4.01
N ASN A 208 -3.39 -1.86 -3.78
CA ASN A 208 -3.99 -2.08 -2.47
C ASN A 208 -3.01 -2.81 -1.57
N ALA A 209 -2.30 -2.04 -0.75
CA ALA A 209 -1.09 -2.50 -0.06
C ALA A 209 -1.38 -3.35 1.17
N THR A 210 -2.54 -3.22 1.82
CA THR A 210 -2.87 -3.91 3.10
C THR A 210 -1.92 -3.56 4.26
N GLY A 211 -1.28 -2.39 4.21
CA GLY A 211 -0.32 -1.90 5.19
C GLY A 211 1.06 -1.65 4.59
N VAL A 212 1.49 -0.39 4.56
CA VAL A 212 2.75 0.02 3.89
C VAL A 212 4.00 -0.01 4.79
N GLY A 213 3.84 -0.37 6.07
CA GLY A 213 4.94 -0.51 7.02
C GLY A 213 5.81 -1.75 6.82
N ASN A 214 5.45 -2.61 5.86
CA ASN A 214 6.24 -3.79 5.47
C ASN A 214 7.62 -3.35 4.97
N GLU A 215 8.67 -4.07 5.37
CA GLU A 215 10.05 -3.71 5.06
C GLU A 215 10.35 -3.57 3.56
N ASN A 216 9.71 -4.37 2.72
CA ASN A 216 9.98 -4.44 1.28
C ASN A 216 9.04 -3.54 0.47
N PHE A 217 8.07 -2.86 1.11
CA PHE A 217 7.01 -2.11 0.41
C PHE A 217 7.57 -1.09 -0.61
N SER A 218 8.57 -0.30 -0.21
CA SER A 218 9.12 0.75 -1.07
C SER A 218 9.83 0.19 -2.31
N GLU A 219 10.65 -0.85 -2.12
CA GLU A 219 11.37 -1.50 -3.21
C GLU A 219 10.40 -2.22 -4.15
N TYR A 220 9.40 -2.89 -3.58
CA TYR A 220 8.35 -3.57 -4.32
C TYR A 220 7.55 -2.60 -5.20
N LEU A 221 7.06 -1.48 -4.63
CA LEU A 221 6.34 -0.46 -5.39
C LEU A 221 7.22 0.15 -6.49
N ALA A 222 8.49 0.45 -6.19
CA ALA A 222 9.43 1.01 -7.15
C ALA A 222 9.68 0.06 -8.35
N SER A 223 9.82 -1.24 -8.08
CA SER A 223 10.04 -2.24 -9.14
C SER A 223 8.90 -2.28 -10.16
N HIS A 224 7.65 -2.20 -9.70
CA HIS A 224 6.48 -2.16 -10.58
C HIS A 224 6.33 -0.81 -11.28
N TYR A 225 6.63 0.28 -10.58
CA TYR A 225 6.65 1.61 -11.17
C TYR A 225 7.61 1.67 -12.37
N PHE A 226 8.88 1.29 -12.19
CA PHE A 226 9.87 1.36 -13.27
C PHE A 226 9.58 0.38 -14.41
N LYS A 227 8.91 -0.74 -14.11
CA LYS A 227 8.54 -1.75 -15.10
C LYS A 227 7.38 -1.29 -15.98
N GLU A 228 6.33 -0.72 -15.38
CA GLU A 228 5.10 -0.37 -16.10
C GLU A 228 5.08 1.07 -16.60
N ASP A 229 5.92 1.92 -16.01
CA ASP A 229 6.10 3.33 -16.32
C ASP A 229 4.76 4.11 -16.30
N PRO A 230 4.05 4.13 -15.14
CA PRO A 230 2.75 4.77 -15.02
C PRO A 230 2.89 6.28 -14.89
N HIS A 231 1.87 7.02 -15.31
CA HIS A 231 1.83 8.49 -15.14
C HIS A 231 1.34 8.88 -13.74
N LEU A 232 0.57 7.99 -13.11
CA LEU A 232 -0.04 8.19 -11.80
C LEU A 232 0.02 6.90 -11.00
N THR A 233 0.34 6.99 -9.72
CA THR A 233 0.29 5.85 -8.80
C THR A 233 -0.66 6.12 -7.65
N VAL A 234 -1.53 5.16 -7.36
CA VAL A 234 -2.48 5.20 -6.24
C VAL A 234 -2.15 4.04 -5.31
N VAL A 235 -1.97 4.31 -4.02
CA VAL A 235 -1.80 3.29 -2.99
C VAL A 235 -2.99 3.33 -2.04
N THR A 236 -3.76 2.25 -1.97
CA THR A 236 -4.89 2.10 -1.04
C THR A 236 -4.53 1.19 0.13
N GLU A 237 -5.34 1.24 1.19
CA GLU A 237 -5.13 0.49 2.43
C GLU A 237 -3.71 0.67 2.98
N THR A 238 -3.32 1.92 3.17
CA THR A 238 -1.97 2.24 3.66
C THR A 238 -1.80 1.90 5.13
N ARG A 239 -2.87 1.97 5.91
CA ARG A 239 -2.92 1.74 7.36
C ARG A 239 -1.97 2.62 8.18
N LEU A 240 -1.53 3.75 7.60
CA LEU A 240 -0.67 4.74 8.26
C LEU A 240 -1.32 6.12 8.26
N SER A 241 -1.05 6.88 9.31
CA SER A 241 -1.58 8.24 9.49
C SER A 241 -0.51 9.22 9.97
N GLY A 242 -0.76 10.51 9.79
CA GLY A 242 0.04 11.58 10.38
C GLY A 242 1.52 11.58 9.94
N THR A 243 2.42 11.80 10.90
CA THR A 243 3.86 11.97 10.63
C THR A 243 4.52 10.73 10.05
N GLU A 244 4.05 9.55 10.46
CA GLU A 244 4.61 8.29 9.97
C GLU A 244 4.21 8.04 8.53
N SER A 245 2.93 8.24 8.19
CA SER A 245 2.42 8.19 6.82
C SER A 245 3.20 9.14 5.91
N ARG A 246 3.45 10.37 6.37
CA ARG A 246 4.28 11.34 5.66
C ARG A 246 5.70 10.82 5.44
N ARG A 247 6.40 10.40 6.50
CA ARG A 247 7.78 9.87 6.38
C ARG A 247 7.86 8.67 5.43
N ALA A 248 6.88 7.78 5.46
CA ALA A 248 6.84 6.63 4.57
C ALA A 248 6.72 7.08 3.09
N ARG A 249 5.88 8.08 2.80
CA ARG A 249 5.76 8.67 1.46
C ARG A 249 7.00 9.44 1.01
N ASP A 250 7.58 10.25 1.89
CA ASP A 250 8.75 11.07 1.58
C ASP A 250 9.99 10.23 1.21
N ASN A 251 10.00 8.94 1.57
CA ASN A 251 11.05 7.98 1.22
C ASN A 251 10.76 7.22 -0.10
N LEU A 252 9.64 7.48 -0.76
CA LEU A 252 9.33 6.87 -2.05
C LEU A 252 9.99 7.62 -3.21
N ILE A 253 9.97 7.01 -4.38
CA ILE A 253 10.55 7.52 -5.63
C ILE A 253 9.78 8.67 -6.28
N PHE A 254 8.71 9.17 -5.65
CA PHE A 254 7.80 10.15 -6.23
C PHE A 254 8.10 11.56 -5.75
N GLU A 255 8.10 12.54 -6.66
CA GLU A 255 8.33 13.95 -6.32
C GLU A 255 7.17 14.59 -5.56
N GLN A 256 5.94 14.20 -5.92
CA GLN A 256 4.73 14.79 -5.37
C GLN A 256 3.81 13.72 -4.78
N SER A 257 3.09 14.12 -3.72
CA SER A 257 2.08 13.26 -3.12
C SER A 257 0.94 14.01 -2.44
N HIS A 258 -0.22 13.37 -2.47
CA HIS A 258 -1.33 13.68 -1.57
C HIS A 258 -1.81 12.43 -0.85
N SER A 259 -2.44 12.62 0.32
CA SER A 259 -2.87 11.50 1.16
C SER A 259 -4.16 11.75 1.91
N LEU A 260 -4.87 10.65 2.17
CA LEU A 260 -5.87 10.50 3.22
C LEU A 260 -5.28 9.62 4.31
N ASP A 261 -5.40 10.04 5.57
CA ASP A 261 -4.92 9.27 6.71
C ASP A 261 -5.82 8.06 6.95
N ALA A 262 -5.25 6.95 7.42
CA ALA A 262 -6.02 5.82 7.90
C ALA A 262 -6.81 6.20 9.17
N ALA A 263 -7.98 5.60 9.36
CA ALA A 263 -8.68 5.70 10.64
C ALA A 263 -8.25 4.52 11.53
N GLY A 264 -7.37 4.80 12.49
CA GLY A 264 -6.66 3.75 13.21
C GLY A 264 -5.76 2.98 12.26
N TYR A 265 -6.01 1.68 12.09
CA TYR A 265 -5.26 0.80 11.20
C TYR A 265 -6.07 0.31 9.99
N SER A 266 -7.12 1.03 9.64
CA SER A 266 -8.00 0.70 8.52
C SER A 266 -8.05 1.84 7.51
N GLY A 267 -7.94 1.50 6.24
CA GLY A 267 -8.00 2.47 5.16
C GLY A 267 -6.71 3.28 4.98
N GLY A 268 -6.89 4.55 4.64
CA GLY A 268 -5.81 5.45 4.23
C GLY A 268 -5.41 5.22 2.77
N LEU A 269 -5.02 6.31 2.11
CA LEU A 269 -4.77 6.32 0.67
C LEU A 269 -3.70 7.34 0.32
N TRP A 270 -2.85 7.02 -0.66
CA TRP A 270 -1.88 7.94 -1.25
C TRP A 270 -2.11 8.09 -2.76
N LEU A 271 -1.98 9.32 -3.25
CA LEU A 271 -1.92 9.69 -4.66
C LEU A 271 -0.50 10.21 -4.93
N LEU A 272 0.23 9.61 -5.87
CA LEU A 272 1.66 9.78 -6.07
C LEU A 272 1.98 10.00 -7.56
N TRP A 273 2.83 10.97 -7.88
CA TRP A 273 3.26 11.26 -9.26
C TRP A 273 4.59 12.04 -9.29
N ASN A 274 5.21 12.13 -10.47
CA ASN A 274 6.34 13.02 -10.73
C ASN A 274 5.90 14.16 -11.66
N ASN A 275 6.54 15.31 -11.54
CA ASN A 275 6.19 16.49 -12.34
C ASN A 275 6.48 16.29 -13.84
N SER A 276 7.40 15.36 -14.17
CA SER A 276 7.69 14.98 -15.55
C SER A 276 6.62 14.12 -16.21
N ASP A 277 5.74 13.50 -15.41
CA ASP A 277 4.74 12.55 -15.90
C ASP A 277 3.34 13.17 -15.97
N ALA A 278 3.04 14.07 -15.04
CA ALA A 278 1.70 14.62 -14.88
C ALA A 278 1.64 15.92 -14.08
N GLU A 279 0.61 16.71 -14.39
CA GLU A 279 0.13 17.78 -13.54
C GLU A 279 -1.14 17.32 -12.82
N VAL A 280 -1.18 17.49 -11.49
CA VAL A 280 -2.30 17.06 -10.65
C VAL A 280 -2.78 18.23 -9.78
N GLU A 281 -4.05 18.60 -9.93
CA GLU A 281 -4.71 19.64 -9.15
C GLU A 281 -5.72 19.01 -8.18
N ILE A 282 -5.59 19.27 -6.88
CA ILE A 282 -6.56 18.79 -5.88
C ILE A 282 -7.78 19.72 -5.85
N ILE A 283 -8.92 19.20 -6.28
CA ILE A 283 -10.21 19.91 -6.32
C ILE A 283 -10.86 19.92 -4.93
N ARG A 284 -10.85 18.76 -4.25
CA ARG A 284 -11.53 18.60 -2.95
C ARG A 284 -10.85 17.54 -2.12
N LYS A 285 -10.76 17.78 -0.81
CA LYS A 285 -10.27 16.82 0.17
C LYS A 285 -11.12 16.84 1.44
N THR A 286 -11.51 15.67 1.91
CA THR A 286 -12.12 15.44 3.23
C THR A 286 -11.24 14.46 4.03
N ALA A 287 -11.77 13.91 5.14
CA ALA A 287 -11.10 12.83 5.85
C ALA A 287 -11.07 11.51 5.05
N PHE A 288 -12.08 11.29 4.19
CA PHE A 288 -12.33 10.01 3.53
C PHE A 288 -12.44 10.12 2.00
N ASP A 289 -12.38 11.33 1.45
CA ASP A 289 -12.53 11.59 0.02
C ASP A 289 -11.42 12.51 -0.48
N LEU A 290 -10.92 12.21 -1.67
CA LEU A 290 -9.97 13.02 -2.42
C LEU A 290 -10.42 13.08 -3.88
N HIS A 291 -10.59 14.29 -4.40
CA HIS A 291 -10.89 14.55 -5.80
C HIS A 291 -9.76 15.36 -6.39
N ALA A 292 -9.26 14.91 -7.53
CA ALA A 292 -8.21 15.57 -8.26
C ALA A 292 -8.52 15.62 -9.76
N GLU A 293 -7.97 16.63 -10.41
CA GLU A 293 -7.84 16.69 -11.86
C GLU A 293 -6.42 16.28 -12.22
N PHE A 294 -6.30 15.41 -13.21
CA PHE A 294 -5.05 14.91 -13.73
C PHE A 294 -4.94 15.34 -15.19
N ARG A 295 -3.75 15.85 -15.57
CA ARG A 295 -3.37 16.07 -16.96
C ARG A 295 -2.01 15.41 -17.21
N PRO A 296 -1.87 14.59 -18.27
CA PRO A 296 -0.57 14.07 -18.65
C PRO A 296 0.34 15.22 -19.11
N VAL A 297 1.64 15.09 -18.87
CA VAL A 297 2.65 16.00 -19.42
C VAL A 297 3.28 15.32 -20.63
N GLU A 298 3.52 16.07 -21.71
CA GLU A 298 4.33 15.55 -22.82
C GLU A 298 5.72 15.25 -22.29
N ARG A 299 6.10 13.97 -22.30
CA ARG A 299 7.48 13.60 -22.07
C ARG A 299 8.26 14.10 -23.27
N GLU A 300 9.18 15.02 -23.06
CA GLU A 300 10.17 15.34 -24.09
C GLU A 300 10.82 14.02 -24.47
N ASP A 301 10.61 13.57 -25.71
CA ASP A 301 11.34 12.44 -26.26
C ASP A 301 12.82 12.81 -26.12
N SER A 302 13.51 12.22 -25.14
CA SER A 302 14.96 12.29 -25.09
C SER A 302 15.44 11.56 -26.34
N ASP A 303 15.81 12.33 -27.35
CA ASP A 303 16.34 11.87 -28.63
C ASP A 303 17.27 10.66 -28.44
N ALA A 304 16.86 9.54 -29.06
CA ALA A 304 17.64 8.39 -29.56
C ALA A 304 18.80 7.81 -28.72
#